data_AF-A0A651HJP3-F1
#
_entry.id   AF-A0A651HJP3-F1
#
_cell.length_a   1.000
_cell.length_b   1.000
_cell.length_c   1.000
_cell.angle_alpha   90.00
_cell.angle_beta   90.00
_cell.angle_gamma   90.00
#
_symmetry.space_group_name_H-M   'P 1'
#
loop_
_entity.id
_entity.type
_entity.pdbx_description
1 polymer ?
#
loop_
_entity_poly.entity_id
_entity_poly.type
_entity_poly.pdbx_seq_one_letter_code
_entity_poly.pdbx_strand_id
1 'polypeptide(L)'
;MVSYLPSMEILLLLGLAVAVGMDLPLVLLLPAVLSLVTGLIPGLPPLPPEWLPLASPAPALLGGSLYLAGWAVRRAPGLTGVWEGLLAAAAIPSAFLLVLMFRPADPVLPLAVSGVLAMVVAGSLQGGRLGARLLDRLLPDRPRAPSPLLRDVGEDLAVLVLLLLLLLAPTVAGAAALAGLLAFAWMGRPSLRAARFFPTLARGIFRHLTRPGSGWMEQRDLPRWVAPSATGTTGEGGEPAPLAQSPTGLRGTRAALAGPPEVGLFRTGWLIWNGGETLFVYRTPTRSWEVELAPPRTPSPLGTELPWGKVIPVDPGQGDGVLLLPLDGPENVEDRI
;
A
#
# COMPACT_ATOMS: atom_id res chain seq x y z
N MET A 1 21.26 -41.14 6.09
CA MET A 1 20.58 -39.86 6.40
C MET A 1 20.35 -39.17 5.07
N VAL A 2 19.10 -39.19 4.59
CA VAL A 2 18.78 -38.59 3.29
C VAL A 2 18.38 -37.14 3.54
N SER A 3 19.17 -36.22 2.98
CA SER A 3 18.97 -34.77 3.01
C SER A 3 17.76 -34.35 2.17
N TYR A 4 16.56 -34.70 2.64
CA TYR A 4 15.27 -34.12 2.26
C TYR A 4 14.93 -33.11 3.38
N LEU A 5 14.60 -31.83 3.22
CA LEU A 5 14.16 -31.01 2.10
C LEU A 5 14.37 -29.51 2.47
N PRO A 6 15.38 -28.81 1.93
CA PRO A 6 15.43 -27.34 2.02
C PRO A 6 14.16 -26.67 1.47
N SER A 7 13.38 -27.38 0.64
CA SER A 7 12.11 -26.90 0.10
C SER A 7 10.97 -26.82 1.12
N MET A 8 10.93 -27.67 2.16
CA MET A 8 9.82 -27.62 3.13
C MET A 8 9.94 -26.39 4.04
N GLU A 9 11.16 -26.07 4.48
CA GLU A 9 11.46 -24.88 5.29
C GLU A 9 11.16 -23.59 4.54
N ILE A 10 11.53 -23.51 3.25
CA ILE A 10 11.24 -22.33 2.41
C ILE A 10 9.73 -22.11 2.30
N LEU A 11 8.94 -23.17 2.16
CA LEU A 11 7.48 -23.11 2.07
C LEU A 11 6.85 -22.64 3.38
N LEU A 12 7.36 -23.11 4.52
CA LEU A 12 6.92 -22.64 5.84
C LEU A 12 7.22 -21.15 6.02
N LEU A 13 8.45 -20.71 5.73
CA LEU A 13 8.85 -19.31 5.83
C LEU A 13 8.03 -18.41 4.89
N LEU A 14 7.72 -18.88 3.69
CA LEU A 14 6.88 -18.17 2.75
C LEU A 14 5.47 -17.98 3.31
N GLY A 15 4.84 -19.05 3.80
CA GLY A 15 3.52 -18.96 4.40
C GLY A 15 3.49 -18.04 5.62
N LEU A 16 4.53 -18.10 6.46
CA LEU A 16 4.67 -17.22 7.62
C LEU A 16 4.84 -15.75 7.19
N ALA A 17 5.67 -15.46 6.18
CA ALA A 17 5.84 -14.12 5.64
C ALA A 17 4.54 -13.56 5.06
N VAL A 18 3.76 -14.41 4.39
CA VAL A 18 2.41 -14.05 3.90
C VAL A 18 1.48 -13.75 5.07
N ALA A 19 1.43 -14.63 6.08
CA ALA A 19 0.61 -14.43 7.26
C ALA A 19 0.95 -13.13 7.99
N VAL A 20 2.24 -12.81 8.15
CA VAL A 20 2.72 -11.55 8.77
C VAL A 20 2.36 -10.33 7.92
N GLY A 21 2.47 -10.46 6.59
CA GLY A 21 2.04 -9.44 5.64
C GLY A 21 0.53 -9.16 5.67
N MET A 22 -0.26 -10.11 6.18
CA MET A 22 -1.71 -10.01 6.31
C MET A 22 -2.16 -9.63 7.72
N ASP A 23 -1.63 -10.23 8.78
CA ASP A 23 -1.98 -9.86 10.15
C ASP A 23 -0.87 -10.26 11.14
N LEU A 24 0.06 -9.33 11.37
CA LEU A 24 1.12 -9.51 12.36
C LEU A 24 0.57 -9.77 13.78
N PRO A 25 -0.38 -8.97 14.32
CA PRO A 25 -0.98 -9.25 15.63
C PRO A 25 -1.46 -10.70 15.79
N LEU A 26 -2.16 -11.22 14.78
CA LEU A 26 -2.71 -12.57 14.82
C LEU A 26 -1.62 -13.64 14.77
N VAL A 27 -0.58 -13.45 13.94
CA VAL A 27 0.61 -14.34 13.89
C VAL A 27 1.32 -14.43 15.24
N LEU A 28 1.40 -13.33 15.98
CA LEU A 28 2.04 -13.28 17.29
C LEU A 28 1.16 -13.90 18.40
N LEU A 29 -0.15 -13.74 18.31
CA LEU A 29 -1.10 -14.19 19.33
C LEU A 29 -1.44 -15.68 19.21
N LEU A 30 -1.66 -16.17 17.98
CA LEU A 30 -2.24 -17.50 17.74
C LEU A 30 -1.40 -18.65 18.31
N PRO A 31 -0.06 -18.68 18.22
CA PRO A 31 0.74 -19.78 18.76
C PRO A 31 0.56 -19.97 20.26
N ALA A 32 0.40 -18.88 21.03
CA ALA A 32 0.13 -18.96 22.46
C ALA A 32 -1.27 -19.48 22.77
N VAL A 33 -2.29 -19.07 21.99
CA VAL A 33 -3.65 -19.59 22.11
C VAL A 33 -3.67 -21.09 21.82
N LEU A 34 -2.99 -21.53 20.76
CA LEU A 34 -2.89 -22.96 20.41
C LEU A 34 -2.14 -23.76 21.46
N SER A 35 -1.04 -23.22 22.01
CA SER A 35 -0.31 -23.85 23.12
C SER A 35 -1.19 -24.05 24.35
N LEU A 36 -1.99 -23.04 24.70
CA LEU A 36 -2.95 -23.11 25.81
C LEU A 36 -4.06 -24.14 25.54
N VAL A 37 -4.64 -24.13 24.34
CA VAL A 37 -5.72 -25.06 23.95
C VAL A 37 -5.22 -26.52 23.94
N THR A 38 -4.06 -26.78 23.35
CA THR A 38 -3.45 -28.12 23.31
C THR A 38 -3.02 -28.62 24.68
N GLY A 39 -2.63 -27.73 25.60
CA GLY A 39 -2.34 -28.06 27.00
C GLY A 39 -3.59 -28.34 27.84
N LEU A 40 -4.74 -27.76 27.49
CA LEU A 40 -6.01 -27.93 28.22
C LEU A 40 -6.84 -29.13 27.74
N ILE A 41 -6.74 -29.52 26.47
CA ILE A 41 -7.55 -30.60 25.88
C ILE A 41 -6.69 -31.88 25.81
N PRO A 42 -6.99 -32.91 26.63
CA PRO A 42 -6.28 -34.17 26.58
C PRO A 42 -6.43 -34.83 25.21
N GLY A 43 -5.32 -35.29 24.62
CA GLY A 43 -5.30 -36.01 23.35
C GLY A 43 -5.02 -35.16 22.11
N LEU A 44 -4.89 -33.84 22.24
CA LEU A 44 -4.34 -33.03 21.17
C LEU A 44 -2.81 -33.12 21.11
N PRO A 45 -2.21 -33.17 19.91
CA PRO A 45 -0.75 -33.12 19.79
C PRO A 45 -0.24 -31.76 20.29
N PRO A 46 0.91 -31.72 20.98
CA PRO A 46 1.52 -30.47 21.40
C PRO A 46 1.98 -29.65 20.18
N LEU A 47 2.14 -28.35 20.39
CA LEU A 47 2.68 -27.45 19.37
C LEU A 47 4.10 -27.93 18.93
N PRO A 48 4.42 -27.90 17.62
CA PRO A 48 5.75 -28.26 17.16
C PRO A 48 6.83 -27.39 17.81
N PRO A 49 8.03 -27.93 18.09
CA PRO A 49 9.11 -27.23 18.80
C PRO A 49 9.47 -25.87 18.18
N GLU A 50 9.40 -25.76 16.85
CA GLU A 50 9.71 -24.56 16.07
C GLU A 50 8.78 -23.37 16.40
N TRP A 51 7.55 -23.64 16.86
CA TRP A 51 6.56 -22.62 17.19
C TRP A 51 6.58 -22.21 18.67
N LEU A 52 7.27 -22.99 19.53
CA LEU A 52 7.36 -22.70 20.97
C LEU A 52 7.91 -21.31 21.29
N PRO A 53 8.91 -20.76 20.56
CA PRO A 53 9.35 -19.39 20.78
C PRO A 53 8.24 -18.35 20.62
N LEU A 54 7.32 -18.54 19.66
CA LEU A 54 6.15 -17.67 19.48
C LEU A 54 5.05 -17.90 20.51
N ALA A 55 4.96 -19.11 21.05
CA ALA A 55 4.01 -19.42 22.11
C ALA A 55 4.41 -18.82 23.47
N SER A 56 5.56 -18.13 23.56
CA SER A 56 5.98 -17.47 24.79
C SER A 56 5.08 -16.28 25.16
N PRO A 57 5.02 -15.87 26.44
CA PRO A 57 4.14 -14.79 26.87
C PRO A 57 4.41 -13.44 26.20
N ALA A 58 5.66 -13.15 25.83
CA ALA A 58 6.03 -11.84 25.29
C ALA A 58 5.43 -11.57 23.89
N PRO A 59 5.60 -12.44 22.87
CA PRO A 59 4.87 -12.34 21.60
C PRO A 59 3.36 -12.33 21.78
N ALA A 60 2.82 -13.16 22.68
CA ALA A 60 1.37 -13.24 22.93
C ALA A 60 0.80 -11.92 23.47
N LEU A 61 1.46 -11.32 24.47
CA LEU A 61 1.07 -10.03 25.03
C LEU A 61 1.21 -8.90 24.01
N LEU A 62 2.27 -8.92 23.19
CA LEU A 62 2.44 -7.95 22.12
C LEU A 62 1.35 -8.11 21.05
N GLY A 63 1.12 -9.32 20.55
CA GLY A 63 0.07 -9.63 19.57
C GLY A 63 -1.32 -9.25 20.09
N GLY A 64 -1.64 -9.63 21.33
CA GLY A 64 -2.91 -9.30 21.98
C GLY A 64 -3.10 -7.79 22.19
N SER A 65 -2.06 -7.08 22.65
CA SER A 65 -2.14 -5.63 22.83
C SER A 65 -2.27 -4.88 21.50
N LEU A 66 -1.54 -5.28 20.45
CA LEU A 66 -1.72 -4.74 19.10
C LEU A 66 -3.12 -5.03 18.57
N TYR A 67 -3.64 -6.25 18.76
CA TYR A 67 -4.99 -6.61 18.31
C TYR A 67 -6.07 -5.75 19.00
N LEU A 68 -5.99 -5.59 20.32
CA LEU A 68 -6.90 -4.75 21.10
C LEU A 68 -6.77 -3.27 20.74
N ALA A 69 -5.54 -2.77 20.54
CA ALA A 69 -5.30 -1.40 20.09
C ALA A 69 -5.92 -1.17 18.70
N GLY A 70 -5.79 -2.11 17.77
CA GLY A 70 -6.44 -2.04 16.47
C GLY A 70 -7.96 -2.01 16.57
N TRP A 71 -8.54 -2.80 17.48
CA TRP A 71 -9.98 -2.73 17.76
C TRP A 71 -10.41 -1.37 18.33
N ALA A 72 -9.65 -0.80 19.27
CA ALA A 72 -9.93 0.53 19.82
C ALA A 72 -9.80 1.63 18.76
N VAL A 73 -8.75 1.58 17.94
CA VAL A 73 -8.49 2.57 16.87
C VAL A 73 -9.57 2.56 15.80
N ARG A 74 -10.20 1.41 15.50
CA ARG A 74 -11.33 1.36 14.55
C ARG A 74 -12.52 2.22 14.97
N ARG A 75 -12.63 2.61 16.25
CA ARG A 75 -13.64 3.56 16.74
C ARG A 75 -13.25 5.03 16.56
N ALA A 76 -12.01 5.30 16.12
CA ALA A 76 -11.46 6.63 15.89
C ALA A 76 -11.04 6.80 14.41
N PRO A 77 -11.90 7.39 13.56
CA PRO A 77 -11.68 7.50 12.11
C PRO A 77 -10.34 8.16 11.73
N GLY A 78 -9.91 9.16 12.50
CA GLY A 78 -8.64 9.87 12.26
C GLY A 78 -7.38 9.06 12.57
N LEU A 79 -7.47 8.05 13.45
CA LEU A 79 -6.32 7.26 13.89
C LEU A 79 -6.13 5.97 13.08
N THR A 80 -7.17 5.54 12.37
CA THR A 80 -7.16 4.27 11.62
C THR A 80 -6.03 4.23 10.58
N GLY A 81 -5.84 5.29 9.81
CA GLY A 81 -4.75 5.35 8.83
C GLY A 81 -3.35 5.33 9.46
N VAL A 82 -3.16 6.00 10.59
CA VAL A 82 -1.88 6.02 11.32
C VAL A 82 -1.55 4.64 11.87
N TRP A 83 -2.54 3.98 12.47
CA TRP A 83 -2.40 2.64 13.02
C TRP A 83 -2.08 1.60 11.94
N GLU A 84 -2.78 1.64 10.81
CA GLU A 84 -2.48 0.77 9.67
C GLU A 84 -1.06 0.99 9.13
N GLY A 85 -0.61 2.24 9.05
CA GLY A 85 0.76 2.57 8.66
C GLY A 85 1.80 2.05 9.64
N LEU A 86 1.54 2.15 10.95
CA LEU A 86 2.40 1.61 12.00
C LEU A 86 2.51 0.09 11.92
N LEU A 87 1.38 -0.62 11.77
CA LEU A 87 1.38 -2.08 11.62
C LEU A 87 2.11 -2.52 10.35
N ALA A 88 1.92 -1.81 9.24
CA ALA A 88 2.66 -2.10 8.00
C ALA A 88 4.17 -1.90 8.18
N ALA A 89 4.58 -0.83 8.87
CA ALA A 89 5.99 -0.57 9.17
C ALA A 89 6.59 -1.62 10.12
N ALA A 90 5.82 -2.14 11.07
CA ALA A 90 6.25 -3.18 12.00
C ALA A 90 6.31 -4.57 11.34
N ALA A 91 5.35 -4.91 10.47
CA ALA A 91 5.28 -6.21 9.80
C ALA A 91 6.53 -6.54 8.98
N ILE A 92 7.17 -5.54 8.36
CA ILE A 92 8.37 -5.73 7.53
C ILE A 92 9.54 -6.30 8.36
N PRO A 93 10.07 -5.61 9.39
CA PRO A 93 11.14 -6.15 10.21
C PRO A 93 10.69 -7.39 11.00
N SER A 94 9.43 -7.50 11.40
CA SER A 94 8.92 -8.71 12.06
C SER A 94 9.03 -9.95 11.18
N ALA A 95 8.78 -9.85 9.87
CA ALA A 95 8.95 -10.97 8.95
C ALA A 95 10.41 -11.46 8.90
N PHE A 96 11.38 -10.54 8.94
CA PHE A 96 12.81 -10.89 9.03
C PHE A 96 13.15 -11.57 10.36
N LEU A 97 12.69 -10.98 11.47
CA LEU A 97 12.95 -11.51 12.82
C LEU A 97 12.38 -12.91 13.00
N LEU A 98 11.23 -13.20 12.38
CA LEU A 98 10.67 -14.54 12.39
C LEU A 98 11.55 -15.54 11.64
N VAL A 99 12.13 -15.17 10.49
CA VAL A 99 13.11 -16.03 9.80
C VAL A 99 14.31 -16.34 10.71
N LEU A 100 14.85 -15.33 11.42
CA LEU A 100 15.94 -15.54 12.38
C LEU A 100 15.56 -16.53 13.48
N MET A 101 14.34 -16.42 13.99
CA MET A 101 13.84 -17.23 15.09
C MET A 101 13.59 -18.69 14.66
N PHE A 102 13.11 -18.93 13.44
CA PHE A 102 12.90 -20.28 12.91
C PHE A 102 14.18 -20.93 12.37
N ARG A 103 15.22 -20.16 12.03
CA ARG A 103 16.48 -20.67 11.46
C ARG A 103 17.74 -20.14 12.16
N PRO A 104 17.87 -20.33 13.49
CA PRO A 104 18.98 -19.74 14.24
C PRO A 104 20.35 -20.38 13.93
N ALA A 105 20.38 -21.59 13.39
CA ALA A 105 21.60 -22.35 13.10
C ALA A 105 22.10 -22.20 11.66
N ASP A 106 21.36 -21.48 10.81
CA ASP A 106 21.70 -21.32 9.41
C ASP A 106 22.91 -20.38 9.21
N PRO A 107 23.71 -20.59 8.15
CA PRO A 107 24.75 -19.63 7.79
C PRO A 107 24.17 -18.23 7.55
N VAL A 108 24.95 -17.19 7.84
CA VAL A 108 24.50 -15.78 7.79
C VAL A 108 23.92 -15.39 6.42
N LEU A 109 24.52 -15.85 5.33
CA LEU A 109 24.10 -15.49 3.97
C LEU A 109 22.69 -16.02 3.59
N PRO A 110 22.39 -17.34 3.66
CA PRO A 110 21.05 -17.86 3.37
C PRO A 110 19.99 -17.31 4.34
N LEU A 111 20.37 -17.05 5.59
CA LEU A 111 19.51 -16.41 6.58
C LEU A 111 19.14 -14.98 6.16
N ALA A 112 20.13 -14.17 5.77
CA ALA A 112 19.90 -12.81 5.28
C ALA A 112 19.06 -12.79 4.01
N VAL A 113 19.32 -13.69 3.05
CA VAL A 113 18.55 -13.78 1.79
C VAL A 113 17.09 -14.14 2.06
N SER A 114 16.84 -15.17 2.87
CA SER A 114 15.48 -15.59 3.22
C SER A 114 14.75 -14.54 4.06
N GLY A 115 15.45 -13.88 4.98
CA GLY A 115 14.91 -12.75 5.75
C GLY A 115 14.50 -11.58 4.86
N VAL A 116 15.36 -11.15 3.93
CA VAL A 116 15.05 -10.07 2.98
C VAL A 116 13.88 -10.47 2.08
N LEU A 117 13.82 -11.71 1.61
CA LEU A 117 12.68 -12.20 0.83
C LEU A 117 11.37 -12.13 1.63
N ALA A 118 11.39 -12.55 2.90
CA ALA A 118 10.25 -12.45 3.80
C ALA A 118 9.79 -11.00 4.01
N MET A 119 10.73 -10.06 4.20
CA MET A 119 10.44 -8.62 4.28
C MET A 119 9.75 -8.11 3.01
N VAL A 120 10.24 -8.50 1.83
CA VAL A 120 9.68 -8.08 0.54
C VAL A 120 8.26 -8.63 0.37
N VAL A 121 8.03 -9.89 0.73
CA VAL A 121 6.69 -10.51 0.68
C VAL A 121 5.73 -9.81 1.63
N ALA A 122 6.08 -9.69 2.90
CA ALA A 122 5.24 -9.06 3.91
C ALA A 122 4.95 -7.59 3.59
N GLY A 123 5.98 -6.83 3.19
CA GLY A 123 5.85 -5.44 2.80
C GLY A 123 5.00 -5.24 1.54
N SER A 124 5.09 -6.15 0.55
CA SER A 124 4.27 -6.10 -0.65
C SER A 124 2.79 -6.32 -0.34
N LEU A 125 2.47 -7.28 0.54
CA LEU A 125 1.09 -7.54 0.96
C LEU A 125 0.52 -6.39 1.78
N GLN A 126 1.28 -5.86 2.75
CA GLN A 126 0.85 -4.70 3.54
C GLN A 126 0.65 -3.47 2.66
N GLY A 127 1.62 -3.17 1.78
CA GLY A 127 1.49 -2.09 0.80
C GLY A 127 0.26 -2.29 -0.08
N GLY A 128 0.04 -3.51 -0.58
CA GLY A 128 -1.16 -3.89 -1.32
C GLY A 128 -2.46 -3.60 -0.57
N ARG A 129 -2.55 -3.98 0.70
CA ARG A 129 -3.73 -3.75 1.54
C ARG A 129 -4.00 -2.27 1.76
N LEU A 130 -2.97 -1.50 2.13
CA LEU A 130 -3.05 -0.05 2.29
C LEU A 130 -3.49 0.63 0.99
N GLY A 131 -2.90 0.23 -0.13
CA GLY A 131 -3.26 0.74 -1.45
C GLY A 131 -4.67 0.36 -1.87
N ALA A 132 -5.13 -0.85 -1.58
CA ALA A 132 -6.50 -1.28 -1.87
C ALA A 132 -7.51 -0.47 -1.03
N ARG A 133 -7.25 -0.27 0.27
CA ARG A 133 -8.08 0.59 1.14
C ARG A 133 -8.11 2.04 0.66
N LEU A 134 -6.97 2.57 0.19
CA LEU A 134 -6.91 3.88 -0.44
C LEU A 134 -7.81 3.94 -1.69
N LEU A 135 -7.76 2.92 -2.56
CA LEU A 135 -8.61 2.86 -3.74
C LEU A 135 -10.09 2.75 -3.40
N ASP A 136 -10.46 1.96 -2.39
CA ASP A 136 -11.85 1.82 -1.97
C ASP A 136 -12.40 3.14 -1.41
N ARG A 137 -11.56 3.94 -0.74
CA ARG A 137 -11.92 5.29 -0.29
C ARG A 137 -12.04 6.31 -1.43
N LEU A 138 -11.16 6.23 -2.42
CA LEU A 138 -11.15 7.17 -3.56
C LEU A 138 -12.22 6.83 -4.61
N LEU A 139 -12.62 5.56 -4.71
CA LEU A 139 -13.53 5.06 -5.75
C LEU A 139 -14.67 4.26 -5.12
N PRO A 140 -15.59 4.90 -4.37
CA PRO A 140 -16.65 4.21 -3.63
C PRO A 140 -17.67 3.49 -4.53
N ASP A 141 -17.93 4.01 -5.74
CA ASP A 141 -18.92 3.46 -6.66
C ASP A 141 -18.42 2.26 -7.48
N ARG A 142 -17.30 1.64 -7.08
CA ARG A 142 -16.82 0.44 -7.74
C ARG A 142 -17.86 -0.68 -7.55
N PRO A 143 -18.42 -1.25 -8.63
CA PRO A 143 -19.63 -2.08 -8.55
C PRO A 143 -19.53 -3.41 -7.78
N ARG A 144 -18.43 -3.71 -7.05
CA ARG A 144 -18.21 -5.01 -6.38
C ARG A 144 -17.31 -4.95 -5.13
N ALA A 145 -17.12 -3.80 -4.50
CA ALA A 145 -16.31 -3.77 -3.28
C ALA A 145 -17.08 -4.45 -2.12
N PRO A 146 -16.54 -5.51 -1.50
CA PRO A 146 -17.15 -6.07 -0.28
C PRO A 146 -17.19 -5.00 0.81
N SER A 147 -18.16 -5.11 1.73
CA SER A 147 -18.22 -4.19 2.85
C SER A 147 -16.90 -4.23 3.66
N PRO A 148 -16.44 -3.12 4.25
CA PRO A 148 -15.18 -3.08 5.00
C PRO A 148 -15.08 -4.16 6.07
N LEU A 149 -16.20 -4.45 6.75
CA LEU A 149 -16.29 -5.50 7.77
C LEU A 149 -16.07 -6.90 7.19
N LEU A 150 -16.72 -7.24 6.06
CA LEU A 150 -16.53 -8.54 5.43
C LEU A 150 -15.10 -8.74 4.94
N ARG A 151 -14.48 -7.66 4.46
CA ARG A 151 -13.08 -7.69 4.05
C ARG A 151 -12.15 -7.95 5.22
N ASP A 152 -12.29 -7.22 6.32
CA ASP A 152 -11.46 -7.41 7.52
C ASP A 152 -11.63 -8.82 8.11
N VAL A 153 -12.88 -9.31 8.25
CA VAL A 153 -13.15 -10.68 8.73
C VAL A 153 -12.57 -11.73 7.78
N GLY A 154 -12.69 -11.51 6.46
CA GLY A 154 -12.12 -12.41 5.46
C GLY A 154 -10.59 -12.45 5.51
N GLU A 155 -9.93 -11.31 5.76
CA GLU A 155 -8.49 -11.22 5.94
C GLU A 155 -8.06 -11.97 7.22
N ASP A 156 -8.71 -11.73 8.37
CA ASP A 156 -8.44 -12.42 9.64
C ASP A 156 -8.62 -13.95 9.50
N LEU A 157 -9.73 -14.38 8.87
CA LEU A 157 -10.01 -15.80 8.64
C LEU A 157 -8.96 -16.43 7.71
N ALA A 158 -8.53 -15.72 6.67
CA ALA A 158 -7.49 -16.22 5.77
C ALA A 158 -6.16 -16.42 6.51
N VAL A 159 -5.78 -15.52 7.43
CA VAL A 159 -4.58 -15.68 8.26
C VAL A 159 -4.72 -16.86 9.22
N LEU A 160 -5.87 -16.98 9.90
CA LEU A 160 -6.16 -18.11 10.79
C LEU A 160 -6.05 -19.45 10.07
N VAL A 161 -6.69 -19.57 8.90
CA VAL A 161 -6.64 -20.77 8.07
C VAL A 161 -5.21 -21.04 7.60
N LEU A 162 -4.48 -20.02 7.15
CA LEU A 162 -3.10 -20.18 6.71
C LEU A 162 -2.18 -20.65 7.85
N LEU A 163 -2.29 -20.09 9.05
CA LEU A 163 -1.50 -20.51 10.21
C LEU A 163 -1.86 -21.92 10.67
N LEU A 164 -3.15 -22.28 10.64
CA LEU A 164 -3.58 -23.65 10.93
C LEU A 164 -3.05 -24.63 9.88
N LEU A 165 -3.05 -24.26 8.60
CA LEU A 165 -2.45 -25.07 7.55
C LEU A 165 -0.93 -25.16 7.70
N LEU A 166 -0.23 -24.10 8.13
CA LEU A 166 1.20 -24.16 8.40
C LEU A 166 1.54 -25.18 9.49
N LEU A 167 0.66 -25.29 10.49
CA LEU A 167 0.80 -26.25 11.58
C LEU A 167 0.52 -27.70 11.12
N LEU A 168 -0.56 -27.90 10.35
CA LEU A 168 -1.07 -29.24 10.02
C LEU A 168 -0.50 -29.81 8.71
N ALA A 169 -0.19 -28.94 7.74
CA ALA A 169 0.22 -29.29 6.39
C ALA A 169 1.08 -28.17 5.75
N PRO A 170 2.33 -27.96 6.20
CA PRO A 170 3.17 -26.82 5.81
C PRO A 170 3.44 -26.74 4.30
N THR A 171 3.47 -27.87 3.61
CA THR A 171 3.60 -27.93 2.14
C THR A 171 2.37 -27.36 1.44
N VAL A 172 1.17 -27.70 1.91
CA VAL A 172 -0.10 -27.17 1.39
C VAL A 172 -0.21 -25.67 1.70
N ALA A 173 0.18 -25.27 2.91
CA ALA A 173 0.18 -23.86 3.31
C ALA A 173 1.12 -23.02 2.43
N GLY A 174 2.35 -23.49 2.19
CA GLY A 174 3.31 -22.79 1.32
C GLY A 174 2.84 -22.73 -0.14
N ALA A 175 2.22 -23.80 -0.64
CA ALA A 175 1.62 -23.80 -1.98
C ALA A 175 0.45 -22.80 -2.09
N ALA A 176 -0.43 -22.77 -1.09
CA ALA A 176 -1.54 -21.81 -1.01
C ALA A 176 -1.04 -20.36 -0.91
N ALA A 177 -0.01 -20.12 -0.10
CA ALA A 177 0.65 -18.83 0.03
C ALA A 177 1.27 -18.38 -1.31
N LEU A 178 1.97 -19.27 -2.01
CA LEU A 178 2.53 -18.97 -3.33
C LEU A 178 1.44 -18.67 -4.36
N ALA A 179 0.38 -19.47 -4.41
CA ALA A 179 -0.76 -19.24 -5.29
C ALA A 179 -1.43 -17.89 -5.00
N GLY A 180 -1.62 -17.56 -3.71
CA GLY A 180 -2.14 -16.27 -3.27
C GLY A 180 -1.25 -15.10 -3.68
N LEU A 181 0.08 -15.24 -3.56
CA LEU A 181 1.03 -14.23 -4.00
C LEU A 181 1.02 -14.03 -5.52
N LEU A 182 0.89 -15.10 -6.30
CA LEU A 182 0.78 -15.01 -7.75
C LEU A 182 -0.54 -14.32 -8.16
N ALA A 183 -1.65 -14.68 -7.52
CA ALA A 183 -2.94 -14.01 -7.72
C ALA A 183 -2.85 -12.52 -7.34
N PHE A 184 -2.20 -12.20 -6.23
CA PHE A 184 -1.96 -10.82 -5.79
C PHE A 184 -1.03 -10.05 -6.76
N ALA A 185 0.02 -10.68 -7.29
CA ALA A 185 0.91 -10.05 -8.27
C ALA A 185 0.20 -9.73 -9.61
N TRP A 186 -0.84 -10.50 -9.94
CA TRP A 186 -1.68 -10.26 -11.11
C TRP A 186 -2.75 -9.19 -10.85
N MET A 187 -3.57 -9.38 -9.82
CA MET A 187 -4.78 -8.58 -9.54
C MET A 187 -4.50 -7.35 -8.66
N GLY A 188 -3.48 -7.40 -7.81
CA GLY A 188 -3.11 -6.37 -6.82
C GLY A 188 -2.21 -5.25 -7.36
N ARG A 189 -1.86 -5.27 -8.65
CA ARG A 189 -1.07 -4.21 -9.31
C ARG A 189 -1.59 -2.79 -9.08
N PRO A 190 -2.89 -2.47 -9.26
CA PRO A 190 -3.40 -1.13 -8.98
C PRO A 190 -3.21 -0.74 -7.51
N SER A 191 -3.43 -1.67 -6.59
CA SER A 191 -3.23 -1.45 -5.15
C SER A 191 -1.77 -1.19 -4.82
N LEU A 192 -0.84 -1.97 -5.37
CA LEU A 192 0.60 -1.71 -5.21
C LEU A 192 1.03 -0.35 -5.79
N ARG A 193 0.41 0.11 -6.89
CA ARG A 193 0.68 1.46 -7.43
C ARG A 193 0.17 2.54 -6.49
N ALA A 194 -1.02 2.37 -5.92
CA ALA A 194 -1.56 3.25 -4.90
C ALA A 194 -0.67 3.30 -3.66
N ALA A 195 -0.17 2.14 -3.21
CA ALA A 195 0.76 2.00 -2.09
C ALA A 195 2.04 2.85 -2.27
N ARG A 196 2.59 2.91 -3.50
CA ARG A 196 3.80 3.68 -3.81
C ARG A 196 3.61 5.19 -3.68
N PHE A 197 2.38 5.68 -3.59
CA PHE A 197 2.11 7.10 -3.38
C PHE A 197 2.17 7.50 -1.89
N PHE A 198 2.05 6.56 -0.95
CA PHE A 198 2.10 6.86 0.49
C PHE A 198 3.37 7.61 0.95
N PRO A 199 4.59 7.27 0.49
CA PRO A 199 5.78 8.07 0.84
C PRO A 199 5.67 9.54 0.40
N THR A 200 4.93 9.81 -0.68
CA THR A 200 4.68 11.18 -1.15
C THR A 200 3.69 11.90 -0.22
N LEU A 201 2.61 11.23 0.19
CA LEU A 201 1.67 11.75 1.17
C LEU A 201 2.36 12.03 2.52
N ALA A 202 3.16 11.08 3.01
CA ALA A 202 3.92 11.22 4.25
C ALA A 202 4.93 12.39 4.19
N ARG A 203 5.63 12.54 3.06
CA ARG A 203 6.51 13.68 2.83
C ARG A 203 5.75 15.00 2.83
N GLY A 204 4.55 15.01 2.27
CA GLY A 204 3.67 16.18 2.28
C GLY A 204 3.22 16.56 3.69
N ILE A 205 2.80 15.59 4.50
CA ILE A 205 2.48 15.81 5.93
C ILE A 205 3.69 16.40 6.65
N PHE A 206 4.86 15.78 6.50
CA PHE A 206 6.07 16.25 7.19
C PHE A 206 6.44 17.69 6.79
N ARG A 207 6.32 18.02 5.50
CA ARG A 207 6.56 19.39 5.01
C ARG A 207 5.54 20.38 5.53
N HIS A 208 4.26 20.02 5.49
CA HIS A 208 3.19 20.85 6.02
C HIS A 208 3.43 21.21 7.51
N LEU A 209 3.91 20.24 8.32
CA LEU A 209 4.23 20.45 9.73
C LEU A 209 5.52 21.27 9.96
N THR A 210 6.52 21.13 9.10
CA THR A 210 7.86 21.73 9.33
C THR A 210 8.06 23.07 8.63
N ARG A 211 7.40 23.31 7.49
CA ARG A 211 7.49 24.53 6.69
C ARG A 211 6.14 24.77 5.97
N PRO A 212 5.23 25.52 6.61
CA PRO A 212 4.00 25.97 5.95
C PRO A 212 4.39 26.88 4.77
N GLY A 213 4.09 26.46 3.55
CA GLY A 213 4.43 27.19 2.33
C GLY A 213 3.90 26.45 1.10
N SER A 214 3.67 27.16 -0.01
CA SER A 214 3.00 26.57 -1.18
C SER A 214 3.76 25.36 -1.71
N GLY A 215 3.18 24.16 -1.70
CA GLY A 215 3.81 22.94 -2.24
C GLY A 215 3.91 22.87 -3.75
N TRP A 216 3.85 24.03 -4.41
CA TRP A 216 4.32 24.19 -5.78
C TRP A 216 5.85 24.09 -5.79
N MET A 217 6.35 23.19 -6.61
CA MET A 217 7.76 23.15 -7.02
C MET A 217 7.92 24.00 -8.28
N GLU A 218 9.01 24.74 -8.34
CA GLU A 218 9.38 25.51 -9.52
C GLU A 218 9.94 24.59 -10.62
N GLN A 219 9.94 25.06 -11.86
CA GLN A 219 10.43 24.34 -13.04
C GLN A 219 11.80 23.66 -12.84
N ARG A 220 12.72 24.31 -12.13
CA ARG A 220 14.07 23.78 -11.84
C ARG A 220 14.06 22.50 -10.99
N ASP A 221 13.04 22.32 -10.17
CA ASP A 221 12.88 21.18 -9.25
C ASP A 221 11.99 20.08 -9.86
N LEU A 222 11.35 20.36 -11.00
CA LEU A 222 10.54 19.39 -11.71
C LEU A 222 11.43 18.37 -12.44
N PRO A 223 11.02 17.08 -12.51
CA PRO A 223 11.74 16.10 -13.29
C PRO A 223 11.82 16.52 -14.76
N ARG A 224 12.97 16.27 -15.40
CA ARG A 224 13.23 16.63 -16.80
C ARG A 224 12.22 16.08 -17.81
N TRP A 225 11.43 15.06 -17.46
CA TRP A 225 10.41 14.48 -18.33
C TRP A 225 9.04 15.18 -18.23
N VAL A 226 8.85 16.05 -17.23
CA VAL A 226 7.63 16.84 -17.01
C VAL A 226 7.62 18.10 -17.88
N ALA A 227 8.80 18.70 -18.08
CA ALA A 227 8.97 19.91 -18.89
C ALA A 227 8.69 19.75 -20.42
N PRO A 228 9.03 18.63 -21.09
CA PRO A 228 8.83 18.45 -22.53
C PRO A 228 7.36 18.30 -22.94
N SER A 229 6.56 17.71 -22.05
CA SER A 229 5.12 17.52 -22.20
C SER A 229 4.38 18.86 -22.23
N ALA A 230 4.74 19.77 -21.32
CA ALA A 230 4.24 21.14 -21.32
C ALA A 230 4.92 22.05 -22.37
N THR A 231 5.59 21.50 -23.39
CA THR A 231 6.21 22.26 -24.50
C THR A 231 5.72 21.91 -25.90
N GLY A 232 4.72 21.03 -26.04
CA GLY A 232 4.12 20.72 -27.34
C GLY A 232 5.06 19.97 -28.26
N THR A 233 5.15 18.65 -28.11
CA THR A 233 5.71 17.78 -29.15
C THR A 233 4.83 16.55 -29.34
N THR A 234 3.82 16.67 -30.21
CA THR A 234 3.47 15.67 -31.24
C THR A 234 2.30 16.15 -32.08
N GLY A 235 2.61 16.72 -33.24
CA GLY A 235 1.67 16.99 -34.33
C GLY A 235 2.49 17.24 -35.60
N GLU A 236 2.36 16.35 -36.58
CA GLU A 236 2.97 16.49 -37.90
C GLU A 236 2.58 17.85 -38.53
N GLY A 237 3.59 18.66 -38.90
CA GLY A 237 3.41 19.76 -39.85
C GLY A 237 2.82 21.09 -39.35
N GLY A 238 2.60 21.27 -38.05
CA GLY A 238 2.21 22.56 -37.47
C GLY A 238 3.36 23.21 -36.72
N GLU A 239 3.59 24.51 -36.91
CA GLU A 239 4.52 25.31 -36.10
C GLU A 239 4.29 25.02 -34.60
N PRO A 240 5.36 24.80 -33.80
CA PRO A 240 5.21 24.62 -32.36
C PRO A 240 4.63 25.92 -31.79
N ALA A 241 3.37 25.90 -31.38
CA ALA A 241 2.81 26.99 -30.60
C ALA A 241 3.68 27.10 -29.34
N PRO A 242 4.46 28.17 -29.15
CA PRO A 242 5.23 28.32 -27.94
C PRO A 242 4.20 28.41 -26.81
N LEU A 243 4.23 27.48 -25.84
CA LEU A 243 3.52 27.77 -24.61
C LEU A 243 4.07 29.09 -24.10
N ALA A 244 3.18 30.07 -24.03
CA ALA A 244 3.49 31.41 -23.64
C ALA A 244 4.33 31.31 -22.37
N GLN A 245 5.52 31.93 -22.40
CA GLN A 245 6.36 32.11 -21.24
C GLN A 245 5.54 32.89 -20.22
N SER A 246 4.75 32.19 -19.39
CA SER A 246 4.00 32.84 -18.34
C SER A 246 5.02 33.53 -17.44
N PRO A 247 4.84 34.81 -17.09
CA PRO A 247 5.79 35.54 -16.25
C PRO A 247 5.97 34.89 -14.87
N THR A 248 5.10 33.94 -14.49
CA THR A 248 5.12 33.22 -13.21
C THR A 248 5.82 31.85 -13.23
N GLY A 249 6.24 31.38 -14.42
CA GLY A 249 6.98 30.13 -14.64
C GLY A 249 6.15 28.85 -14.46
N LEU A 250 6.61 27.75 -15.06
CA LEU A 250 6.02 26.41 -14.90
C LEU A 250 6.14 25.97 -13.43
N ARG A 251 5.02 25.59 -12.82
CA ARG A 251 4.99 25.06 -11.44
C ARG A 251 4.35 23.68 -11.44
N GLY A 252 4.78 22.82 -10.53
CA GLY A 252 4.18 21.50 -10.40
C GLY A 252 4.19 20.96 -8.99
N THR A 253 3.26 20.06 -8.69
CA THR A 253 3.24 19.30 -7.43
C THR A 253 3.00 17.83 -7.70
N ARG A 254 3.45 16.96 -6.80
CA ARG A 254 3.21 15.52 -6.95
C ARG A 254 1.73 15.24 -6.71
N ALA A 255 1.13 14.46 -7.59
CA ALA A 255 -0.29 14.13 -7.51
C ALA A 255 -0.52 12.67 -7.91
N ALA A 256 -1.71 12.17 -7.61
CA ALA A 256 -2.20 10.93 -8.16
C ALA A 256 -3.61 11.11 -8.73
N LEU A 257 -3.94 10.37 -9.78
CA LEU A 257 -5.25 10.38 -10.42
C LEU A 257 -5.82 8.96 -10.40
N ALA A 258 -7.06 8.82 -9.96
CA ALA A 258 -7.75 7.54 -9.80
C ALA A 258 -9.15 7.61 -10.42
N GLY A 259 -9.55 6.58 -11.19
CA GLY A 259 -10.92 6.48 -11.73
C GLY A 259 -11.03 6.53 -13.25
N PRO A 260 -10.47 7.54 -13.94
CA PRO A 260 -10.72 7.78 -15.36
C PRO A 260 -10.38 6.57 -16.24
N PRO A 261 -11.19 6.22 -17.26
CA PRO A 261 -10.95 5.06 -18.12
C PRO A 261 -9.57 5.06 -18.76
N GLU A 262 -9.11 6.21 -19.24
CA GLU A 262 -7.82 6.38 -19.94
C GLU A 262 -6.60 6.21 -19.01
N VAL A 263 -6.75 6.63 -17.76
CA VAL A 263 -5.70 6.58 -16.72
C VAL A 263 -5.69 5.20 -16.04
N GLY A 264 -6.85 4.55 -16.03
CA GLY A 264 -7.14 3.34 -15.30
C GLY A 264 -7.33 3.60 -13.81
N LEU A 265 -7.25 2.53 -13.02
CA LEU A 265 -7.65 2.58 -11.61
C LEU A 265 -6.83 3.54 -10.73
N PHE A 266 -5.55 3.75 -11.03
CA PHE A 266 -4.67 4.64 -10.28
C PHE A 266 -3.37 4.93 -11.04
N ARG A 267 -2.96 6.20 -11.07
CA ARG A 267 -1.66 6.65 -11.58
C ARG A 267 -1.06 7.72 -10.70
N THR A 268 0.24 7.62 -10.47
CA THR A 268 1.04 8.67 -9.84
C THR A 268 1.67 9.54 -10.91
N GLY A 269 1.67 10.85 -10.72
CA GLY A 269 2.18 11.82 -11.67
C GLY A 269 2.51 13.16 -11.04
N TRP A 270 2.36 14.19 -11.84
CA TRP A 270 2.50 15.59 -11.45
C TRP A 270 1.28 16.36 -11.90
N LEU A 271 0.76 17.19 -11.01
CA LEU A 271 -0.13 18.28 -11.37
C LEU A 271 0.75 19.46 -11.76
N ILE A 272 0.57 19.98 -12.96
CA ILE A 272 1.31 21.12 -13.50
C ILE A 272 0.35 22.29 -13.63
N TRP A 273 0.81 23.48 -13.29
CA TRP A 273 0.12 24.73 -13.57
C TRP A 273 0.98 25.61 -14.48
N ASN A 274 0.38 26.11 -15.55
CA ASN A 274 1.02 27.03 -16.49
C ASN A 274 0.07 28.18 -16.86
N GLY A 275 0.16 29.30 -16.15
CA GLY A 275 -0.42 30.57 -16.60
C GLY A 275 -1.95 30.62 -16.79
N GLY A 276 -2.69 29.62 -16.31
CA GLY A 276 -4.15 29.53 -16.47
C GLY A 276 -4.65 28.10 -16.63
N GLU A 277 -3.81 27.21 -17.15
CA GLU A 277 -4.18 25.80 -17.38
C GLU A 277 -3.57 24.88 -16.32
N THR A 278 -4.35 23.86 -15.94
CA THR A 278 -3.94 22.83 -14.97
C THR A 278 -3.96 21.46 -15.66
N LEU A 279 -2.81 20.81 -15.73
CA LEU A 279 -2.63 19.53 -16.44
C LEU A 279 -2.11 18.46 -15.48
N PHE A 280 -2.65 17.25 -15.57
CA PHE A 280 -2.07 16.08 -14.91
C PHE A 280 -1.17 15.32 -15.88
N VAL A 281 0.11 15.20 -15.55
CA VAL A 281 1.10 14.50 -16.38
C VAL A 281 1.62 13.28 -15.66
N TYR A 282 1.54 12.13 -16.31
CA TYR A 282 2.05 10.87 -15.77
C TYR A 282 2.92 10.15 -16.79
N ARG A 283 3.79 9.26 -16.29
CA ARG A 283 4.72 8.51 -17.12
C ARG A 283 4.44 7.03 -17.07
N THR A 284 4.40 6.42 -18.24
CA THR A 284 4.50 4.97 -18.45
C THR A 284 5.93 4.60 -18.82
N PRO A 285 6.35 3.32 -18.79
CA PRO A 285 7.70 2.93 -19.17
C PRO A 285 8.11 3.41 -20.57
N THR A 286 7.14 3.56 -21.48
CA THR A 286 7.37 3.90 -22.89
C THR A 286 7.11 5.36 -23.24
N ARG A 287 6.16 6.04 -22.57
CA ARG A 287 5.79 7.43 -22.91
C ARG A 287 5.25 8.22 -21.71
N SER A 288 5.34 9.55 -21.83
CA SER A 288 4.58 10.50 -21.00
C SER A 288 3.18 10.67 -21.57
N TRP A 289 2.24 11.00 -20.70
CA TRP A 289 0.84 11.24 -21.01
C TRP A 289 0.37 12.48 -20.27
N GLU A 290 -0.48 13.24 -20.94
CA GLU A 290 -1.11 14.44 -20.42
C GLU A 290 -2.61 14.20 -20.34
N VAL A 291 -3.19 14.64 -19.24
CA VAL A 291 -4.63 14.57 -18.98
C VAL A 291 -5.05 15.96 -18.54
N GLU A 292 -5.88 16.58 -19.36
CA GLU A 292 -6.51 17.84 -19.01
C GLU A 292 -7.56 17.58 -17.92
N LEU A 293 -7.51 18.41 -16.87
CA LEU A 293 -8.45 18.31 -15.75
C LEU A 293 -9.51 19.37 -15.95
N ALA A 294 -10.76 18.95 -16.07
CA ALA A 294 -11.91 19.84 -16.05
C ALA A 294 -12.66 19.69 -14.72
N PRO A 295 -13.41 20.71 -14.28
CA PRO A 295 -14.19 20.62 -13.08
C PRO A 295 -15.25 19.52 -13.25
N PRO A 296 -15.58 18.79 -12.18
CA PRO A 296 -16.49 17.66 -12.28
C PRO A 296 -17.88 18.14 -12.72
N ARG A 297 -18.51 17.42 -13.65
CA ARG A 297 -19.86 17.74 -14.15
C ARG A 297 -20.93 17.68 -13.07
N THR A 298 -20.66 16.92 -12.00
CA THR A 298 -21.52 16.74 -10.84
C THR A 298 -20.73 17.04 -9.58
N PRO A 299 -21.26 17.85 -8.64
CA PRO A 299 -20.61 18.08 -7.36
C PRO A 299 -20.50 16.74 -6.63
N SER A 300 -19.29 16.24 -6.51
CA SER A 300 -19.02 15.02 -5.76
C SER A 300 -18.96 15.37 -4.27
N PRO A 301 -19.59 14.59 -3.37
CA PRO A 301 -19.45 14.78 -1.93
C PRO A 301 -18.01 14.59 -1.41
N LEU A 302 -17.08 14.14 -2.27
CA LEU A 302 -15.69 13.83 -1.99
C LEU A 302 -14.71 15.02 -2.07
N GLY A 303 -15.19 16.26 -1.96
CA GLY A 303 -14.34 17.45 -1.74
C GLY A 303 -13.83 17.53 -0.30
N THR A 304 -13.12 16.49 0.15
CA THR A 304 -12.75 16.32 1.56
C THR A 304 -11.24 16.49 1.73
N GLU A 305 -10.84 17.47 2.54
CA GLU A 305 -9.51 17.44 3.15
C GLU A 305 -9.43 16.20 4.05
N LEU A 306 -8.57 15.26 3.68
CA LEU A 306 -8.24 14.11 4.49
C LEU A 306 -7.04 14.47 5.37
N PRO A 307 -6.88 13.84 6.55
CA PRO A 307 -5.75 14.12 7.45
C PRO A 307 -4.36 13.79 6.86
N TRP A 308 -4.32 13.30 5.62
CA TRP A 308 -3.12 12.90 4.90
C TRP A 308 -3.03 13.47 3.47
N GLY A 309 -4.06 14.16 2.97
CA GLY A 309 -4.06 14.72 1.62
C GLY A 309 -5.35 15.44 1.24
N LYS A 310 -5.36 16.12 0.10
CA LYS A 310 -6.55 16.75 -0.48
C LYS A 310 -7.09 15.88 -1.60
N VAL A 311 -8.40 15.65 -1.59
CA VAL A 311 -9.11 14.85 -2.59
C VAL A 311 -9.99 15.79 -3.40
N ILE A 312 -9.70 15.90 -4.69
CA ILE A 312 -10.38 16.82 -5.59
C ILE A 312 -11.08 15.98 -6.67
N PRO A 313 -12.43 15.99 -6.74
CA PRO A 313 -13.15 15.37 -7.84
C PRO A 313 -12.83 16.09 -9.15
N VAL A 314 -12.64 15.35 -10.23
CA VAL A 314 -12.29 15.87 -11.57
C VAL A 314 -13.02 15.09 -12.66
N ASP A 315 -13.35 15.74 -13.79
CA ASP A 315 -13.82 15.06 -15.00
C ASP A 315 -12.82 15.26 -16.15
N PRO A 316 -11.88 14.32 -16.37
CA PRO A 316 -10.98 14.37 -17.52
C PRO A 316 -11.68 14.00 -18.84
N GLY A 317 -12.71 14.76 -19.21
CA GLY A 317 -13.40 14.73 -20.50
C GLY A 317 -14.24 13.48 -20.82
N GLN A 318 -13.94 12.33 -20.19
CA GLN A 318 -14.52 11.02 -20.50
C GLN A 318 -15.00 10.23 -19.27
N GLY A 319 -15.11 10.85 -18.09
CA GLY A 319 -15.72 10.22 -16.92
C GLY A 319 -15.12 10.63 -15.59
N ASP A 320 -15.91 10.45 -14.54
CA ASP A 320 -15.57 10.90 -13.19
C ASP A 320 -14.28 10.26 -12.66
N GLY A 321 -13.42 11.12 -12.12
CA GLY A 321 -12.15 10.76 -11.51
C GLY A 321 -11.89 11.55 -10.24
N VAL A 322 -10.81 11.16 -9.56
CA VAL A 322 -10.38 11.79 -8.31
C VAL A 322 -8.89 12.08 -8.39
N LEU A 323 -8.56 13.35 -8.25
CA LEU A 323 -7.21 13.86 -8.08
C LEU A 323 -6.87 13.87 -6.59
N LEU A 324 -5.78 13.19 -6.24
CA LEU A 324 -5.24 13.14 -4.90
C LEU A 324 -3.95 13.96 -4.82
N LEU A 325 -3.93 14.92 -3.90
CA LEU A 325 -2.79 15.78 -3.60
C LEU A 325 -2.28 15.53 -2.18
N PRO A 326 -0.96 15.68 -1.93
CA PRO A 326 -0.44 15.73 -0.56
C PRO A 326 -0.92 16.99 0.17
N LEU A 327 -0.85 17.00 1.50
CA LEU A 327 -1.31 18.12 2.34
C LEU A 327 -0.53 19.42 2.14
N ASP A 328 0.75 19.34 1.77
CA ASP A 328 1.52 20.52 1.36
C ASP A 328 1.11 21.03 -0.02
N GLY A 329 0.21 20.33 -0.71
CA GLY A 329 -0.32 20.70 -2.01
C GLY A 329 -0.94 22.11 -2.01
N PRO A 330 -0.93 22.78 -3.17
CA PRO A 330 -1.29 24.17 -3.27
C PRO A 330 -2.74 24.45 -2.84
N GLU A 331 -2.91 25.56 -2.14
CA GLU A 331 -4.23 26.11 -1.82
C GLU A 331 -4.85 26.65 -3.11
N ASN A 332 -6.17 26.49 -3.27
CA ASN A 332 -6.96 26.96 -4.41
C ASN A 332 -6.68 26.23 -5.74
N VAL A 333 -6.34 24.93 -5.70
CA VAL A 333 -6.32 24.12 -6.94
C VAL A 333 -7.73 23.98 -7.51
N GLU A 334 -8.75 23.92 -6.64
CA GLU A 334 -10.17 23.84 -7.04
C GLU A 334 -10.60 25.08 -7.85
N ASP A 335 -10.11 26.28 -7.50
CA ASP A 335 -10.39 27.51 -8.25
C ASP A 335 -9.69 27.58 -9.62
N ARG A 336 -8.78 26.62 -9.90
CA ARG A 336 -7.91 26.58 -11.08
C ARG A 336 -8.16 25.36 -11.97
N ILE A 337 -9.07 24.48 -11.59
CA ILE A 337 -9.60 23.38 -12.39
C ILE A 337 -10.98 23.83 -12.84
#